data_AF-A0A8K1RS27-F1
#
_entry.id   AF-A0A8K1RS27-F1
#
_cell.length_a   1.000
_cell.length_b   1.000
_cell.length_c   1.000
_cell.angle_alpha   90.00
_cell.angle_beta   90.00
_cell.angle_gamma   90.00
#
_symmetry.space_group_name_H-M   'P 1'
#
loop_
_entity.id
_entity.type
_entity.pdbx_description
1 polymer ?
#
loop_
_entity_poly.entity_id
_entity_poly.type
_entity_poly.pdbx_seq_one_letter_code
_entity_poly.pdbx_strand_id
1 'polypeptide(L)'
;MVRYRGPRLKIIKKLGQLPGLTRKIIIKKKNKQQKGNTEEKKSKSSAYKIRLNEKQKLRYNYGITEAQLLTYVKEARRRKGLTGFLLMQLLEMRLDNIIFRLGLVPTIPAGRQFVSHGHVLVNRKKVNIPSFQCRPNDIISFSSKSKITNLLKTNLSQINHITDNVSTSHLKFDEQSLTATINRLVTQKDLSFKINDMLVIEYYSRLA
;
A
#
# COMPACT_ATOMS: atom_id res chain seq x y z
N MET A 1 13.78 -8.70 9.68
CA MET A 1 12.66 -8.64 8.72
C MET A 1 13.17 -8.18 7.35
N VAL A 2 13.04 -9.00 6.31
CA VAL A 2 13.52 -8.62 4.96
C VAL A 2 12.59 -7.56 4.37
N ARG A 3 13.14 -6.43 3.92
CA ARG A 3 12.40 -5.34 3.24
C ARG A 3 13.19 -4.83 2.04
N TYR A 4 12.49 -4.35 1.02
CA TYR A 4 13.13 -3.70 -0.11
C TYR A 4 13.75 -2.35 0.31
N ARG A 5 15.07 -2.22 0.13
CA ARG A 5 15.86 -1.00 0.42
C ARG A 5 16.47 -0.37 -0.83
N GLY A 6 16.18 -0.93 -2.01
CA GLY A 6 16.76 -0.45 -3.26
C GLY A 6 16.15 0.85 -3.78
N PRO A 7 16.62 1.34 -4.94
CA PRO A 7 16.15 2.59 -5.53
C PRO A 7 14.66 2.50 -5.91
N ARG A 8 13.83 3.36 -5.30
CA ARG A 8 12.36 3.38 -5.49
C ARG A 8 11.97 3.96 -6.84
N LEU A 9 12.66 5.02 -7.29
CA LEU A 9 12.41 5.65 -8.60
C LEU A 9 12.67 4.71 -9.77
N LYS A 10 13.63 3.78 -9.65
CA LYS A 10 13.89 2.75 -10.67
C LYS A 10 12.68 1.84 -10.89
N ILE A 11 12.00 1.46 -9.81
CA ILE A 11 10.77 0.66 -9.88
C ILE A 11 9.65 1.47 -10.52
N ILE A 12 9.47 2.73 -10.12
CA ILE A 12 8.41 3.59 -10.66
C ILE A 12 8.59 3.84 -12.15
N LYS A 13 9.83 4.05 -12.63
CA LYS A 13 10.12 4.15 -14.07
C LYS A 13 9.70 2.91 -14.84
N LYS A 14 9.81 1.72 -14.24
CA LYS A 14 9.50 0.43 -14.88
C LYS A 14 8.01 0.07 -14.79
N LEU A 15 7.38 0.27 -13.63
CA LEU A 15 6.04 -0.24 -13.32
C LEU A 15 4.94 0.83 -13.36
N GLY A 16 5.31 2.11 -13.39
CA GLY A 16 4.38 3.23 -13.30
C GLY A 16 4.25 3.80 -11.88
N GLN A 17 3.25 4.66 -11.67
CA GLN A 17 3.03 5.35 -10.41
C GLN A 17 2.52 4.39 -9.33
N LEU A 18 3.21 4.37 -8.19
CA LEU A 18 2.89 3.53 -7.02
C LEU A 18 2.75 4.44 -5.78
N PRO A 19 1.53 4.79 -5.37
CA PRO A 19 1.30 5.79 -4.32
C PRO A 19 1.85 5.34 -2.97
N GLY A 20 1.74 4.05 -2.64
CA GLY A 20 2.27 3.50 -1.38
C GLY A 20 3.79 3.49 -1.31
N LEU A 21 4.48 3.50 -2.47
CA LEU A 21 5.93 3.39 -2.52
C LEU A 21 6.62 4.75 -2.43
N THR A 22 6.21 5.79 -3.16
CA THR A 22 6.88 7.10 -3.17
C THR A 22 5.93 8.18 -3.66
N ARG A 23 6.00 9.37 -3.03
CA ARG A 23 5.22 10.56 -3.41
C ARG A 23 5.78 11.33 -4.61
N LYS A 24 7.09 11.22 -4.84
CA LYS A 24 7.75 11.90 -5.96
C LYS A 24 7.16 11.39 -7.28
N ILE A 25 6.51 12.30 -8.00
CA ILE A 25 6.05 12.06 -9.36
C ILE A 25 7.26 12.24 -10.27
N ILE A 26 7.50 11.25 -11.12
CA ILE A 26 8.52 11.39 -12.17
C ILE A 26 7.89 12.24 -13.25
N ILE A 27 8.12 13.55 -13.19
CA ILE A 27 7.91 14.42 -14.35
C ILE A 27 8.90 13.90 -15.38
N LYS A 28 8.41 13.26 -16.45
CA LYS A 28 9.23 13.01 -17.62
C LYS A 28 9.64 14.38 -18.12
N LYS A 29 10.81 14.87 -17.71
CA LYS A 29 11.44 15.97 -18.42
C LYS A 29 11.49 15.49 -19.87
N LYS A 30 10.85 16.21 -20.78
CA LYS A 30 11.06 16.10 -22.24
C LYS A 30 12.52 16.48 -22.50
N ASN A 31 13.47 15.70 -22.01
CA ASN A 31 14.87 15.92 -22.28
C ASN A 31 15.13 15.29 -23.64
N LYS A 32 15.20 16.19 -24.62
CA LYS A 32 15.92 16.12 -25.89
C LYS A 32 16.62 14.78 -26.11
N GLN A 33 16.18 14.07 -27.16
CA GLN A 33 17.01 13.26 -28.05
C GLN A 33 18.39 12.94 -27.48
N GLN A 34 18.49 11.87 -26.68
CA GLN A 34 19.79 11.21 -26.57
C GLN A 34 20.03 10.53 -27.91
N LYS A 35 20.81 11.22 -28.76
CA LYS A 35 21.55 10.65 -29.88
C LYS A 35 22.40 9.51 -29.31
N GLY A 36 21.87 8.31 -29.43
CA GLY A 36 22.47 7.05 -29.02
C GLY A 36 21.57 5.98 -29.58
N ASN A 37 22.01 5.35 -30.66
CA ASN A 37 21.23 4.47 -31.53
C ASN A 37 20.70 3.26 -30.77
N THR A 38 19.56 3.40 -30.11
CA THR A 38 18.64 2.31 -29.84
C THR A 38 17.28 2.96 -29.73
N GLU A 39 16.60 3.08 -30.88
CA GLU A 39 15.14 3.13 -30.85
C GLU A 39 14.72 1.97 -29.95
N GLU A 40 14.26 2.26 -28.74
CA GLU A 40 13.72 1.25 -27.83
C GLU A 40 12.51 0.67 -28.57
N LYS A 41 12.74 -0.39 -29.36
CA LYS A 41 11.72 -1.21 -29.95
C LYS A 41 10.84 -1.62 -28.79
N LYS A 42 9.70 -0.97 -28.64
CA LYS A 42 8.63 -1.37 -27.73
C LYS A 42 8.13 -2.71 -28.25
N SER A 43 8.88 -3.78 -27.95
CA SER A 43 8.45 -5.13 -28.24
C SER A 43 7.10 -5.34 -27.58
N LYS A 44 6.15 -5.90 -28.33
CA LYS A 44 4.83 -6.25 -27.81
C LYS A 44 5.05 -7.05 -26.53
N SER A 45 4.51 -6.56 -25.42
CA SER A 45 4.64 -7.26 -24.15
C SER A 45 3.89 -8.58 -24.22
N SER A 46 4.59 -9.69 -23.94
CA SER A 46 3.94 -10.99 -23.83
C SER A 46 2.87 -11.00 -22.72
N ALA A 47 1.88 -11.86 -22.85
CA ALA A 47 0.83 -12.03 -21.84
C ALA A 47 1.40 -12.37 -20.44
N TYR A 48 2.53 -13.09 -20.38
CA TYR A 48 3.25 -13.33 -19.13
C TYR A 48 3.82 -12.03 -18.54
N LYS A 49 4.47 -11.18 -19.35
CA LYS A 49 5.07 -9.92 -18.90
C LYS A 49 4.01 -8.95 -18.35
N ILE A 50 2.83 -8.91 -18.97
CA ILE A 50 1.70 -8.08 -18.51
C ILE A 50 1.28 -8.50 -17.10
N ARG A 51 1.00 -9.79 -16.89
CA ARG A 51 0.61 -10.34 -15.58
C ARG A 51 1.69 -10.20 -14.51
N LEU A 52 2.95 -10.47 -14.89
CA LEU A 52 4.08 -10.27 -14.01
C LEU A 52 4.17 -8.81 -13.56
N ASN A 53 3.99 -7.85 -14.46
CA ASN A 53 4.01 -6.43 -14.12
C ASN A 53 2.88 -6.05 -13.15
N GLU A 54 1.65 -6.52 -13.35
CA GLU A 54 0.53 -6.28 -12.42
C GLU A 54 0.85 -6.83 -11.02
N LYS A 55 1.33 -8.07 -10.92
CA LYS A 55 1.78 -8.64 -9.65
C LYS A 55 2.87 -7.78 -8.99
N GLN A 56 3.87 -7.36 -9.77
CA GLN A 56 4.97 -6.55 -9.24
C GLN A 56 4.48 -5.18 -8.75
N LYS A 57 3.54 -4.53 -9.45
CA LYS A 57 2.91 -3.29 -9.02
C LYS A 57 2.28 -3.46 -7.64
N LEU A 58 1.49 -4.52 -7.44
CA LEU A 58 0.88 -4.87 -6.16
C LEU A 58 1.94 -5.04 -5.07
N ARG A 59 2.94 -5.89 -5.32
CA ARG A 59 4.00 -6.22 -4.36
C ARG A 59 4.75 -4.99 -3.87
N TYR A 60 5.15 -4.12 -4.80
CA TYR A 60 5.91 -2.92 -4.47
C TYR A 60 5.06 -1.79 -3.90
N ASN A 61 3.79 -1.69 -4.26
CA ASN A 61 2.88 -0.72 -3.64
C ASN A 61 2.75 -1.00 -2.13
N TYR A 62 2.37 -2.21 -1.76
CA TYR A 62 2.16 -2.61 -0.36
C TYR A 62 3.45 -3.01 0.38
N GLY A 63 4.60 -3.04 -0.31
CA GLY A 63 5.90 -3.31 0.33
C GLY A 63 6.05 -4.73 0.91
N ILE A 64 5.37 -5.71 0.32
CA ILE A 64 5.36 -7.11 0.76
C ILE A 64 6.38 -7.96 0.00
N THR A 65 6.77 -9.10 0.59
CA THR A 65 7.63 -10.07 -0.10
C THR A 65 6.81 -10.99 -1.01
N GLU A 66 7.46 -11.67 -1.94
CA GLU A 66 6.78 -12.62 -2.84
C GLU A 66 6.11 -13.77 -2.07
N ALA A 67 6.81 -14.35 -1.09
CA ALA A 67 6.27 -15.41 -0.24
C ALA A 67 5.05 -14.95 0.58
N GLN A 68 5.08 -13.72 1.09
CA GLN A 68 3.93 -13.13 1.78
C GLN A 68 2.76 -12.90 0.82
N LEU A 69 3.01 -12.39 -0.39
CA LEU A 69 1.96 -12.22 -1.39
C LEU A 69 1.32 -13.56 -1.77
N LEU A 70 2.13 -14.60 -1.98
CA LEU A 70 1.62 -15.96 -2.24
C LEU A 70 0.74 -16.46 -1.08
N THR A 71 1.11 -16.17 0.16
CA THR A 71 0.31 -16.52 1.34
C THR A 71 -1.04 -15.82 1.33
N TYR A 72 -1.08 -14.52 1.02
CA TYR A 72 -2.34 -13.78 0.89
C TYR A 72 -3.21 -14.29 -0.27
N VAL A 73 -2.61 -14.69 -1.40
CA VAL A 73 -3.34 -15.29 -2.52
C VAL A 73 -3.97 -16.62 -2.12
N LYS A 74 -3.22 -17.48 -1.40
CA LYS A 74 -3.75 -18.73 -0.85
C LYS A 74 -4.90 -18.46 0.13
N GLU A 75 -4.75 -17.49 1.01
CA GLU A 75 -5.80 -17.09 1.94
C GLU A 75 -7.05 -16.57 1.22
N ALA A 76 -6.88 -15.71 0.21
CA ALA A 76 -7.97 -15.18 -0.60
C ALA A 76 -8.71 -16.29 -1.36
N ARG A 77 -8.01 -17.32 -1.85
CA ARG A 77 -8.63 -18.49 -2.52
C ARG A 77 -9.44 -19.36 -1.57
N ARG A 78 -9.09 -19.40 -0.29
CA ARG A 78 -9.83 -20.19 0.73
C ARG A 78 -11.13 -19.52 1.15
N ARG A 79 -11.22 -18.19 1.02
CA ARG A 79 -12.41 -17.41 1.37
C ARG A 79 -13.44 -17.49 0.23
N LYS A 80 -14.73 -17.55 0.59
CA LYS A 80 -15.84 -17.55 -0.38
C LYS A 80 -15.99 -16.15 -0.99
N GLY A 81 -16.01 -16.05 -2.32
CA GLY A 81 -16.22 -14.80 -3.05
C GLY A 81 -15.19 -14.57 -4.16
N LEU A 82 -15.15 -13.34 -4.68
CA LEU A 82 -14.20 -12.95 -5.74
C LEU A 82 -12.78 -12.89 -5.19
N THR A 83 -11.92 -13.84 -5.59
CA THR A 83 -10.56 -13.98 -5.06
C THR A 83 -9.70 -12.72 -5.25
N GLY A 84 -9.80 -12.07 -6.41
CA GLY A 84 -9.03 -10.84 -6.69
C GLY A 84 -9.39 -9.70 -5.73
N PHE A 85 -10.69 -9.47 -5.54
CA PHE A 85 -11.19 -8.50 -4.57
C PHE A 85 -10.79 -8.85 -3.12
N LEU A 86 -10.92 -10.12 -2.73
CA LEU A 86 -10.53 -10.58 -1.38
C LEU A 86 -9.03 -10.41 -1.13
N LEU A 87 -8.19 -10.62 -2.13
CA LEU A 87 -6.75 -10.34 -2.05
C LEU A 87 -6.51 -8.84 -1.79
N MET A 88 -7.19 -7.96 -2.52
CA MET A 88 -7.08 -6.51 -2.31
C MET A 88 -7.56 -6.10 -0.92
N GLN A 89 -8.68 -6.66 -0.46
CA GLN A 89 -9.21 -6.43 0.87
C GLN A 89 -8.21 -6.84 1.97
N LEU A 90 -7.58 -8.01 1.84
CA LEU A 90 -6.54 -8.48 2.76
C LEU A 90 -5.31 -7.56 2.82
N LEU A 91 -4.92 -6.97 1.69
CA LEU A 91 -3.78 -6.07 1.63
C LEU A 91 -4.12 -4.68 2.18
N GLU A 92 -5.33 -4.21 1.95
CA GLU A 92 -5.78 -2.92 2.46
C GLU A 92 -5.98 -2.91 3.98
N MET A 93 -6.44 -4.03 4.56
CA MET A 93 -6.71 -4.17 5.99
C MET A 93 -5.44 -4.36 6.87
N ARG A 94 -4.25 -4.27 6.27
CA ARG A 94 -2.99 -4.32 7.02
C ARG A 94 -2.77 -3.04 7.83
N LEU A 95 -2.26 -3.16 9.05
CA LEU A 95 -2.02 -2.02 9.95
C LEU A 95 -1.11 -0.93 9.33
N ASP A 96 -0.02 -1.31 8.67
CA ASP A 96 0.87 -0.34 8.00
C ASP A 96 0.19 0.42 6.87
N ASN A 97 -0.70 -0.24 6.14
CA ASN A 97 -1.49 0.37 5.08
C ASN A 97 -2.60 1.27 5.65
N ILE A 98 -3.31 0.84 6.69
CA ILE A 98 -4.36 1.65 7.34
C ILE A 98 -3.80 2.98 7.85
N ILE A 99 -2.63 2.98 8.49
CA ILE A 99 -1.97 4.22 8.95
C ILE A 99 -1.58 5.12 7.76
N PHE A 100 -1.17 4.53 6.63
CA PHE A 100 -0.95 5.28 5.40
C PHE A 100 -2.25 5.86 4.82
N ARG A 101 -3.36 5.10 4.85
CA ARG A 101 -4.67 5.57 4.39
C ARG A 101 -5.23 6.72 5.22
N LEU A 102 -4.99 6.71 6.53
CA LEU A 102 -5.34 7.79 7.45
C LEU A 102 -4.53 9.08 7.23
N GLY A 103 -3.55 9.08 6.31
CA GLY A 103 -2.71 10.24 6.06
C GLY A 103 -1.71 10.54 7.17
N LEU A 104 -1.51 9.62 8.12
CA LEU A 104 -0.62 9.83 9.26
C LEU A 104 0.86 9.66 8.92
N VAL A 105 1.15 8.95 7.83
CA VAL A 105 2.51 8.66 7.38
C VAL A 105 2.64 8.87 5.88
N PRO A 106 3.84 9.23 5.39
CA PRO A 106 3.97 9.65 4.02
C PRO A 106 3.91 8.52 2.99
N THR A 107 4.40 7.34 3.34
CA THR A 107 4.46 6.16 2.45
C THR A 107 4.27 4.89 3.27
N ILE A 108 3.88 3.78 2.65
CA ILE A 108 3.70 2.51 3.35
C ILE A 108 5.00 2.04 4.05
N PRO A 109 6.20 2.17 3.45
CA PRO A 109 7.43 1.86 4.18
C PRO A 109 7.71 2.73 5.41
N ALA A 110 7.21 3.98 5.42
CA ALA A 110 7.26 4.83 6.62
C ALA A 110 6.26 4.35 7.68
N GLY A 111 5.04 3.98 7.27
CA GLY A 111 4.06 3.32 8.15
C GLY A 111 4.59 2.03 8.76
N ARG A 112 5.27 1.20 7.95
CA ARG A 112 5.92 -0.02 8.41
C ARG A 112 6.97 0.27 9.49
N GLN A 113 7.81 1.28 9.29
CA GLN A 113 8.80 1.70 10.28
C GLN A 113 8.12 2.19 11.57
N PHE A 114 7.08 3.00 11.42
CA PHE A 114 6.30 3.56 12.53
C PHE A 114 5.68 2.46 13.40
N VAL A 115 5.05 1.46 12.77
CA VAL A 115 4.53 0.28 13.46
C VAL A 115 5.65 -0.53 14.10
N SER A 116 6.72 -0.87 13.36
CA SER A 116 7.83 -1.68 13.88
C SER A 116 8.54 -1.06 15.09
N HIS A 117 8.60 0.27 15.18
CA HIS A 117 9.13 0.96 16.35
C HIS A 117 8.18 0.94 17.57
N GLY A 118 6.96 0.42 17.41
CA GLY A 118 5.98 0.24 18.47
C GLY A 118 5.29 1.54 18.88
N HIS A 119 5.05 2.45 17.93
CA HIS A 119 4.33 3.70 18.18
C HIS A 119 2.80 3.55 18.09
N VAL A 120 2.32 2.34 17.79
CA VAL A 120 0.90 2.05 17.52
C VAL A 120 0.33 1.14 18.60
N LEU A 121 -0.88 1.47 19.02
CA LEU A 121 -1.69 0.73 19.96
C LEU A 121 -2.96 0.30 19.22
N VAL A 122 -3.31 -0.99 19.27
CA VAL A 122 -4.59 -1.50 18.78
C VAL A 122 -5.35 -2.02 19.99
N ASN A 123 -6.56 -1.50 20.22
CA ASN A 123 -7.38 -1.82 21.38
C ASN A 123 -6.60 -1.68 22.70
N ARG A 124 -5.86 -0.56 22.85
CA ARG A 124 -4.98 -0.25 23.99
C ARG A 124 -3.76 -1.17 24.18
N LYS A 125 -3.52 -2.14 23.29
CA LYS A 125 -2.35 -3.03 23.33
C LYS A 125 -1.30 -2.60 22.30
N LYS A 126 -0.03 -2.63 22.69
CA LYS A 126 1.08 -2.24 21.79
C LYS A 126 1.24 -3.29 20.68
N VAL A 127 1.16 -2.85 19.43
CA VAL A 127 1.36 -3.71 18.25
C VAL A 127 2.53 -3.19 17.43
N ASN A 128 3.54 -4.05 17.25
CA ASN A 128 4.75 -3.75 16.48
C ASN A 128 4.84 -4.54 15.16
N ILE A 129 3.76 -5.22 14.77
CA ILE A 129 3.70 -6.09 13.58
C ILE A 129 3.00 -5.32 12.45
N PRO A 130 3.72 -4.91 11.39
CA PRO A 130 3.12 -4.16 10.28
C PRO A 130 2.07 -4.95 9.49
N SER A 131 2.24 -6.28 9.43
CA SER A 131 1.30 -7.20 8.77
C SER A 131 0.10 -7.59 9.64
N PHE A 132 -0.10 -6.94 10.79
CA PHE A 132 -1.27 -7.15 11.62
C PHE A 132 -2.53 -6.90 10.78
N GLN A 133 -3.44 -7.87 10.80
CA GLN A 133 -4.71 -7.78 10.09
C GLN A 133 -5.74 -7.13 10.99
N CYS A 134 -6.10 -5.90 10.67
CA CYS A 134 -7.09 -5.18 11.43
C CYS A 134 -8.49 -5.75 11.15
N ARG A 135 -9.35 -5.68 12.15
CA ARG A 135 -10.74 -6.13 12.07
C ARG A 135 -11.68 -4.94 12.19
N PRO A 136 -12.94 -5.08 11.74
CA PRO A 136 -13.98 -4.12 12.08
C PRO A 136 -14.07 -3.94 13.60
N ASN A 137 -14.36 -2.72 14.02
CA ASN A 137 -14.42 -2.23 15.39
C ASN A 137 -13.07 -2.15 16.14
N ASP A 138 -11.94 -2.42 15.47
CA ASP A 138 -10.64 -2.16 16.08
C ASP A 138 -10.42 -0.64 16.23
N ILE A 139 -9.94 -0.26 17.41
CA ILE A 139 -9.55 1.11 17.75
C ILE A 139 -8.03 1.21 17.68
N ILE A 140 -7.54 2.04 16.78
CA ILE A 140 -6.13 2.34 16.59
C ILE A 140 -5.82 3.67 17.28
N SER A 141 -4.90 3.63 18.23
CA SER A 141 -4.36 4.82 18.89
C SER A 141 -2.83 4.83 18.80
N PHE A 142 -2.23 5.96 19.16
CA PHE A 142 -0.79 6.17 19.04
C PHE A 142 -0.14 6.49 20.39
N SER A 143 1.16 6.30 20.45
CA SER A 143 1.94 6.63 21.64
C SER A 143 1.83 8.13 21.98
N SER A 144 1.57 8.46 23.25
CA SER A 144 1.43 9.82 23.78
C SER A 144 2.76 10.63 23.84
N LYS A 145 3.85 10.11 23.28
CA LYS A 145 5.13 10.81 23.24
C LYS A 145 5.01 12.06 22.36
N SER A 146 5.36 13.23 22.89
CA SER A 146 5.27 14.53 22.21
C SER A 146 5.93 14.56 20.81
N LYS A 147 7.10 13.93 20.67
CA LYS A 147 7.79 13.81 19.37
C LYS A 147 6.96 13.08 18.32
N ILE A 148 6.20 12.06 18.73
CA ILE A 148 5.36 11.24 17.86
C ILE A 148 4.09 12.00 17.50
N THR A 149 3.42 12.61 18.48
CA THR A 149 2.22 13.41 18.22
C THR A 149 2.51 14.58 17.30
N ASN A 150 3.65 15.26 17.48
CA ASN A 150 4.07 16.36 16.61
C ASN A 150 4.33 15.87 15.17
N LEU A 151 5.04 14.76 15.01
CA LEU A 151 5.28 14.15 13.70
C LEU A 151 3.97 13.82 12.96
N LEU A 152 3.00 13.23 13.67
CA LEU A 152 1.70 12.87 13.11
C LEU A 152 0.92 14.13 12.68
N LYS A 153 0.89 15.17 13.51
CA LYS A 153 0.25 16.45 13.18
C LYS A 153 0.88 17.15 11.98
N THR A 154 2.22 17.16 11.89
CA THR A 154 2.94 17.72 10.73
C THR A 154 2.64 16.92 9.45
N ASN A 155 2.57 15.59 9.54
CA ASN A 155 2.20 14.77 8.39
C ASN A 155 0.77 15.07 7.96
N LEU A 156 -0.17 15.13 8.91
CA LEU A 156 -1.59 15.39 8.62
C LEU A 156 -1.77 16.73 7.89
N SER A 157 -1.15 17.81 8.38
CA SER A 157 -1.25 19.13 7.71
C SER A 157 -0.65 19.14 6.30
N GLN A 158 0.45 18.42 6.07
CA GLN A 158 1.07 18.29 4.75
C GLN A 158 0.27 17.40 3.79
N ILE A 159 -0.55 16.49 4.34
CA ILE A 159 -1.24 15.44 3.58
C ILE A 159 -2.69 15.80 3.30
N ASN A 160 -3.30 16.68 4.11
CA ASN A 160 -4.67 17.13 3.94
C ASN A 160 -4.92 17.79 2.56
N HIS A 161 -3.89 18.37 1.91
CA HIS A 161 -3.98 18.83 0.52
C HIS A 161 -4.05 17.72 -0.55
N ILE A 162 -3.88 16.46 -0.17
CA ILE A 162 -3.83 15.28 -1.08
C ILE A 162 -5.03 14.34 -0.81
N THR A 163 -5.65 14.40 0.37
CA THR A 163 -6.73 13.50 0.80
C THR A 163 -8.15 13.93 0.44
N ASP A 164 -8.33 15.03 -0.31
CA ASP A 164 -9.65 15.52 -0.75
C ASP A 164 -10.43 14.54 -1.66
N ASN A 165 -9.89 13.39 -2.06
CA ASN A 165 -10.54 12.54 -3.07
C ASN A 165 -10.51 11.02 -2.84
N VAL A 166 -10.29 10.55 -1.60
CA VAL A 166 -10.56 9.14 -1.31
C VAL A 166 -11.39 9.05 -0.06
N SER A 167 -12.67 8.77 -0.28
CA SER A 167 -13.62 8.31 0.71
C SER A 167 -13.01 7.15 1.52
N THR A 168 -12.43 7.45 2.67
CA THR A 168 -12.09 6.48 3.72
C THR A 168 -13.38 6.06 4.42
N SER A 169 -14.44 5.71 3.67
CA SER A 169 -15.75 5.48 4.29
C SER A 169 -15.79 4.29 5.26
N HIS A 170 -14.76 3.43 5.22
CA HIS A 170 -14.56 2.34 6.17
C HIS A 170 -13.73 2.72 7.41
N LEU A 171 -13.10 3.91 7.44
CA LEU A 171 -12.28 4.41 8.56
C LEU A 171 -12.88 5.72 9.08
N LYS A 172 -13.10 5.79 10.39
CA LYS A 172 -13.41 7.04 11.08
C LYS A 172 -12.15 7.49 11.82
N PHE A 173 -11.74 8.72 11.58
CA PHE A 173 -10.57 9.32 12.21
C PHE A 173 -11.00 10.55 13.01
N ASP A 174 -10.52 10.64 14.24
CA ASP A 174 -10.65 11.83 15.08
C ASP A 174 -9.28 12.50 15.19
N GLU A 175 -9.15 13.68 14.59
CA GLU A 175 -7.92 14.46 14.55
C GLU A 175 -7.50 15.00 15.92
N GLN A 176 -8.47 15.27 16.81
CA GLN A 176 -8.21 15.85 18.13
C GLN A 176 -7.57 14.82 19.06
N SER A 177 -8.18 13.65 19.15
CA SER A 177 -7.68 12.55 20.00
C SER A 177 -6.60 11.71 19.32
N LEU A 178 -6.33 11.91 18.01
CA LEU A 178 -5.48 11.05 17.19
C LEU A 178 -5.87 9.57 17.31
N THR A 179 -7.18 9.29 17.27
CA THR A 179 -7.70 7.93 17.31
C THR A 179 -8.41 7.61 16.00
N ALA A 180 -8.27 6.36 15.55
CA ALA A 180 -8.95 5.86 14.37
C ALA A 180 -9.76 4.62 14.71
N THR A 181 -10.98 4.52 14.20
CA THR A 181 -11.82 3.33 14.32
C THR A 181 -12.12 2.75 12.94
N ILE A 182 -12.02 1.44 12.83
CA ILE A 182 -12.36 0.73 11.59
C ILE A 182 -13.84 0.37 11.66
N ASN A 183 -14.69 1.01 10.87
CA ASN A 183 -16.13 0.81 10.95
C ASN A 183 -16.57 -0.49 10.26
N ARG A 184 -15.97 -0.79 9.10
CA ARG A 184 -16.32 -1.96 8.29
C ARG A 184 -15.12 -2.45 7.48
N LEU A 185 -15.27 -3.60 6.84
CA LEU A 185 -14.30 -4.06 5.86
C LEU A 185 -14.32 -3.18 4.60
N VAL A 186 -13.18 -3.12 3.92
CA VAL A 186 -12.98 -2.42 2.65
C VAL A 186 -13.91 -2.99 1.59
N THR A 187 -14.60 -2.11 0.86
CA THR A 187 -15.39 -2.44 -0.34
C THR A 187 -14.65 -2.02 -1.60
N GLN A 188 -15.12 -2.44 -2.77
CA GLN A 188 -14.45 -2.12 -4.04
C GLN A 188 -14.33 -0.60 -4.30
N LYS A 189 -15.28 0.19 -3.80
CA LYS A 189 -15.28 1.66 -3.91
C LYS A 189 -14.19 2.33 -3.06
N ASP A 190 -13.75 1.67 -2.00
CA ASP A 190 -12.71 2.18 -1.09
C ASP A 190 -11.28 1.95 -1.62
N LEU A 191 -11.12 1.14 -2.68
CA LEU A 191 -9.84 0.83 -3.30
C LEU A 191 -9.35 2.02 -4.13
N SER A 192 -8.25 2.64 -3.72
CA SER A 192 -7.67 3.78 -4.46
C SER A 192 -6.58 3.38 -5.43
N PHE A 193 -6.02 2.18 -5.26
CA PHE A 193 -5.00 1.67 -6.14
C PHE A 193 -5.65 0.93 -7.31
N LYS A 194 -5.68 1.58 -8.48
CA LYS A 194 -6.19 1.00 -9.72
C LYS A 194 -5.24 -0.09 -10.21
N ILE A 195 -5.63 -1.35 -10.01
CA ILE A 195 -4.90 -2.53 -10.46
C ILE A 195 -5.87 -3.54 -11.06
N ASN A 196 -5.41 -4.33 -12.03
CA ASN A 196 -6.19 -5.46 -12.53
C ASN A 196 -5.85 -6.69 -11.68
N ASP A 197 -6.70 -6.95 -10.70
CA ASP A 197 -6.59 -8.07 -9.76
C ASP A 197 -6.74 -9.44 -10.45
N MET A 198 -7.55 -9.54 -11.51
CA MET A 198 -7.70 -10.76 -12.30
C MET A 198 -6.36 -11.23 -12.89
N LEU A 199 -5.56 -10.32 -13.44
CA LEU A 199 -4.24 -10.66 -14.01
C LEU A 199 -3.25 -11.17 -12.95
N VAL A 200 -3.38 -10.70 -11.71
CA VAL A 200 -2.57 -11.19 -10.58
C VAL A 200 -2.99 -12.61 -10.21
N ILE A 201 -4.29 -12.88 -10.13
CA ILE A 201 -4.79 -14.24 -9.84
C ILE A 201 -4.39 -15.20 -10.95
N GLU A 202 -4.53 -14.82 -12.22
CA GLU A 202 -4.13 -15.64 -13.36
C GLU A 202 -2.64 -15.99 -13.34
N TYR A 203 -1.78 -15.05 -12.91
CA TYR A 203 -0.36 -15.32 -12.73
C TYR A 203 -0.10 -16.47 -11.76
N TYR A 204 -0.77 -16.46 -10.60
CA TYR A 204 -0.60 -17.49 -9.58
C TYR A 204 -1.36 -18.79 -9.86
N SER A 205 -2.33 -18.79 -10.78
CA SER A 205 -3.03 -20.01 -11.19
C SER A 205 -2.22 -20.84 -12.17
N ARG A 206 -1.22 -20.26 -12.86
CA ARG A 206 -0.32 -21.00 -13.76
C ARG A 206 0.97 -21.48 -13.10
N LEU A 207 1.20 -21.08 -11.85
CA LEU A 207 2.33 -21.50 -11.02
C LEU A 207 1.96 -22.66 -10.10
N ALA A 208 0.66 -22.89 -9.88
CA ALA A 208 0.10 -23.98 -9.10
C ALA A 208 -0.30 -25.11 -10.05
#